data_AF-A0A382DN91-F1
#
_entry.id   AF-A0A382DN91-F1
#
_cell.length_a   1.000
_cell.length_b   1.000
_cell.length_c   1.000
_cell.angle_alpha   90.00
_cell.angle_beta   90.00
_cell.angle_gamma   90.00
#
_symmetry.space_group_name_H-M   'P 1'
#
loop_
_entity.id
_entity.type
_entity.pdbx_description
1 polymer ?
#
loop_
_entity_poly.entity_id
_entity_poly.type
_entity_poly.pdbx_seq_one_letter_code
_entity_poly.pdbx_strand_id
1 'polypeptide(L)'
;MMIRKKLGSKVFLVALLVVGVQLNSLAAQESRVLEPKNTVLSANPFGLMLDLFNAEIERVVSPTSTIGFGGSGFFGGEGEGQMGGLEYINADVFWRYYPSGTPLQGWMFGVKTGITSVDTEGTYWGYGFDFNRSWLLGPEGKFYMGIGFGLKRLYRTGGSSSGYDSLRYIPTFRIVNVGIAF
;
A
#
# COMPACT_ATOMS: atom_id res chain seq x y z
N MET A 1 16.66 20.67 -42.47
CA MET A 1 15.62 19.64 -42.23
C MET A 1 16.05 18.82 -41.02
N MET A 2 15.53 19.14 -39.83
CA MET A 2 16.04 18.67 -38.54
C MET A 2 15.08 17.63 -37.94
N ILE A 3 15.63 16.45 -37.70
CA ILE A 3 15.02 15.35 -36.92
C ILE A 3 14.94 15.80 -35.45
N ARG A 4 13.76 15.75 -34.84
CA ARG A 4 13.61 15.81 -33.37
C ARG A 4 12.66 14.72 -32.86
N LYS A 5 13.31 13.70 -32.30
CA LYS A 5 12.90 12.74 -31.26
C LYS A 5 11.49 12.94 -30.68
N LYS A 6 10.56 12.03 -31.02
CA LYS A 6 9.44 11.64 -30.15
C LYS A 6 9.78 10.28 -29.53
N LEU A 7 10.56 10.30 -28.45
CA LEU A 7 10.70 9.16 -27.56
C LEU A 7 11.09 9.72 -26.20
N GLY A 8 10.14 9.81 -25.29
CA GLY A 8 10.42 10.32 -23.95
C GLY A 8 9.16 10.47 -23.12
N SER A 9 9.14 9.72 -22.01
CA SER A 9 8.35 10.04 -20.81
C SER A 9 6.92 9.51 -20.70
N LYS A 10 6.69 8.21 -21.00
CA LYS A 10 5.53 7.48 -20.40
C LYS A 10 5.84 6.05 -19.93
N VAL A 11 7.10 5.60 -19.96
CA VAL A 11 7.50 4.27 -19.46
C VAL A 11 8.79 4.43 -18.65
N PHE A 12 8.70 5.00 -17.44
CA PHE A 12 9.85 5.10 -16.53
C PHE A 12 9.44 5.17 -15.06
N LEU A 13 8.38 4.45 -14.67
CA LEU A 13 8.02 4.29 -13.26
C LEU A 13 7.56 2.85 -12.93
N VAL A 14 8.24 1.85 -13.50
CA VAL A 14 8.07 0.43 -13.13
C VAL A 14 9.43 -0.25 -12.85
N ALA A 15 10.55 0.45 -13.03
CA ALA A 15 11.88 -0.13 -12.91
C ALA A 15 12.71 0.55 -11.81
N LEU A 16 12.36 0.34 -10.54
CA LEU A 16 13.31 0.49 -9.44
C LEU A 16 12.87 -0.32 -8.21
N LEU A 17 12.83 -1.65 -8.36
CA LEU A 17 12.63 -2.57 -7.23
C LEU A 17 13.49 -3.83 -7.38
N VAL A 18 14.76 -3.65 -7.76
CA VAL A 18 15.77 -4.72 -7.72
C VAL A 18 17.13 -4.12 -7.34
N VAL A 19 17.32 -3.90 -6.03
CA VAL A 19 18.63 -3.87 -5.35
C VAL A 19 18.31 -4.47 -3.98
N GLY A 20 18.70 -5.69 -3.62
CA GLY A 20 20.05 -6.25 -3.66
C GLY A 20 20.39 -6.62 -2.21
N VAL A 21 19.95 -7.79 -1.74
CA VAL A 21 20.50 -8.42 -0.52
C VAL A 21 20.75 -9.88 -0.85
N GLN A 22 21.96 -10.15 -1.33
CA GLN A 22 22.54 -11.48 -1.34
C GLN A 22 23.12 -11.72 0.06
N LEU A 23 22.58 -12.68 0.80
CA LEU A 23 23.27 -13.31 1.92
C LEU A 23 23.26 -14.81 1.68
N ASN A 24 24.46 -15.37 1.56
CA ASN A 24 24.71 -16.79 1.38
C ASN A 24 24.19 -17.59 2.58
N SER A 25 23.62 -18.77 2.33
CA SER A 25 23.72 -19.90 3.25
C SER A 25 23.50 -21.22 2.51
N LEU A 26 24.59 -21.85 2.10
CA LEU A 26 24.64 -23.30 1.85
C LEU A 26 25.08 -23.96 3.16
N ALA A 27 24.17 -24.70 3.81
CA ALA A 27 24.40 -26.01 4.43
C ALA A 27 23.37 -26.33 5.53
N ALA A 28 23.04 -27.62 5.56
CA ALA A 28 22.56 -28.43 6.67
C ALA A 28 21.05 -28.44 7.00
N GLN A 29 20.52 -29.66 6.87
CA GLN A 29 19.19 -30.14 7.18
C GLN A 29 18.95 -30.15 8.70
N GLU A 30 17.91 -29.49 9.19
CA GLU A 30 17.36 -29.70 10.53
C GLU A 30 15.88 -29.30 10.58
N SER A 31 15.13 -29.90 11.51
CA SER A 31 13.67 -29.82 11.76
C SER A 31 12.95 -28.63 11.14
N ARG A 32 11.74 -28.85 10.60
CA ARG A 32 10.83 -27.76 10.13
C ARG A 32 10.42 -26.85 11.30
N VAL A 33 11.35 -26.09 11.86
CA VAL A 33 11.07 -24.83 12.54
C VAL A 33 10.48 -23.97 11.44
N LEU A 34 9.18 -23.71 11.55
CA LEU A 34 8.53 -22.82 10.62
C LEU A 34 9.15 -21.44 10.82
N GLU A 35 10.04 -21.06 9.90
CA GLU A 35 10.65 -19.74 9.89
C GLU A 35 9.56 -18.68 10.01
N PRO A 36 9.62 -17.79 11.02
CA PRO A 36 8.64 -16.73 11.19
C PRO A 36 8.53 -15.91 9.91
N LYS A 37 7.31 -15.79 9.38
CA LYS A 37 7.06 -14.98 8.19
C LYS A 37 7.31 -13.53 8.52
N ASN A 38 8.21 -12.91 7.75
CA ASN A 38 8.66 -11.55 8.04
C ASN A 38 8.14 -10.55 7.01
N THR A 39 7.51 -11.01 5.94
CA THR A 39 6.96 -10.14 4.89
C THR A 39 5.57 -10.62 4.48
N VAL A 40 4.65 -9.68 4.27
CA VAL A 40 3.31 -9.92 3.75
C VAL A 40 3.09 -9.06 2.52
N LEU A 41 2.56 -9.68 1.47
CA LEU A 41 1.94 -8.99 0.35
C LEU A 41 0.43 -9.21 0.44
N SER A 42 -0.36 -8.15 0.52
CA SER A 42 -1.82 -8.24 0.66
C SER A 42 -2.55 -7.26 -0.26
N ALA A 43 -3.78 -7.60 -0.62
CA ALA A 43 -4.66 -6.75 -1.41
C ALA A 43 -6.13 -6.91 -0.98
N ASN A 44 -6.98 -5.95 -1.35
CA ASN A 44 -8.43 -6.03 -1.09
C ASN A 44 -9.17 -6.60 -2.31
N PRO A 45 -9.58 -7.89 -2.30
CA PRO A 45 -10.27 -8.51 -3.41
C PRO A 45 -11.67 -7.92 -3.64
N PHE A 46 -12.31 -7.38 -2.59
CA PHE A 46 -13.62 -6.73 -2.71
C PHE A 46 -13.53 -5.35 -3.34
N GLY A 47 -12.48 -4.60 -3.01
CA GLY A 47 -12.20 -3.32 -3.66
C GLY A 47 -12.05 -3.49 -5.17
N LEU A 48 -11.35 -4.55 -5.62
CA LEU A 48 -11.17 -4.83 -7.04
C LEU A 48 -12.49 -5.07 -7.78
N MET A 49 -13.52 -5.58 -7.11
CA MET A 49 -14.87 -5.74 -7.71
C MET A 49 -15.62 -4.40 -7.86
N LEU A 50 -15.15 -3.34 -7.20
CA LEU A 50 -15.72 -1.99 -7.20
C LEU A 50 -14.76 -0.99 -7.86
N ASP A 51 -13.87 -1.46 -8.74
CA ASP A 51 -12.83 -0.69 -9.44
C ASP A 51 -11.85 0.07 -8.52
N LEU A 52 -11.77 -0.36 -7.25
CA LEU A 52 -10.87 0.18 -6.23
C LEU A 52 -9.73 -0.80 -5.97
N PHE A 53 -8.55 -0.50 -6.51
CA PHE A 53 -7.38 -1.29 -6.14
C PHE A 53 -6.84 -0.84 -4.78
N ASN A 54 -6.45 -1.81 -3.95
CA ASN A 54 -5.65 -1.57 -2.74
C ASN A 54 -4.67 -2.74 -2.59
N ALA A 55 -3.39 -2.43 -2.51
CA ALA A 55 -2.32 -3.41 -2.30
C ALA A 55 -1.27 -2.87 -1.34
N GLU A 56 -0.73 -3.73 -0.50
CA GLU A 56 0.29 -3.39 0.49
C GLU A 56 1.36 -4.47 0.59
N ILE A 57 2.61 -4.03 0.75
CA ILE A 57 3.73 -4.87 1.16
C ILE A 57 4.20 -4.40 2.55
N GLU A 58 4.27 -5.32 3.50
CA GLU A 58 4.61 -5.05 4.90
C GLU A 58 5.73 -5.98 5.35
N ARG A 59 6.73 -5.44 6.03
CA ARG A 59 7.89 -6.18 6.52
C ARG A 59 8.11 -5.95 8.02
N VAL A 60 8.39 -7.02 8.73
CA VAL A 60 8.78 -7.02 10.15
C VAL A 60 10.16 -6.39 10.29
N VAL A 61 10.26 -5.38 11.17
CA VAL A 61 11.50 -4.66 11.46
C VAL A 61 11.93 -4.79 12.93
N SER A 62 11.01 -5.21 13.80
CA SER A 62 11.29 -5.48 15.21
C SER A 62 10.27 -6.48 15.76
N PRO A 63 10.48 -7.03 16.98
CA PRO A 63 9.51 -7.92 17.62
C PRO A 63 8.12 -7.33 17.85
N THR A 64 7.95 -6.01 17.71
CA THR A 64 6.68 -5.33 17.95
C THR A 64 6.25 -4.43 16.80
N SER A 65 7.01 -4.36 15.71
CA SER A 65 6.74 -3.36 14.66
C SER A 65 7.08 -3.82 13.26
N THR A 66 6.36 -3.23 12.30
CA THR A 66 6.54 -3.42 10.87
C THR A 66 6.65 -2.07 10.15
N ILE A 67 7.21 -2.11 8.95
CA ILE A 67 7.19 -1.00 7.99
C ILE A 67 6.68 -1.51 6.65
N GLY A 68 6.01 -0.68 5.88
CA GLY A 68 5.53 -1.10 4.57
C GLY A 68 5.15 0.04 3.66
N PHE A 69 4.77 -0.37 2.45
CA PHE A 69 4.29 0.51 1.39
C PHE A 69 2.90 0.06 0.98
N GLY A 70 2.01 1.02 0.76
CA GLY A 70 0.65 0.78 0.33
C GLY A 70 0.28 1.66 -0.83
N GLY A 71 -0.46 1.10 -1.78
CA GLY A 71 -1.03 1.82 -2.91
C GLY A 71 -2.52 1.55 -2.98
N SER A 72 -3.29 2.59 -3.26
CA SER A 72 -4.69 2.43 -3.64
C SER A 72 -5.06 3.37 -4.76
N GLY A 73 -6.05 3.01 -5.56
CA GLY A 73 -6.58 3.92 -6.55
C GLY A 73 -7.94 3.45 -7.03
N PHE A 74 -8.63 4.36 -7.69
CA PHE A 74 -9.93 4.12 -8.28
C PHE A 74 -9.81 4.39 -9.78
N PHE A 75 -10.26 3.43 -10.58
CA PHE A 75 -10.41 3.60 -12.01
C PHE A 75 -11.84 4.10 -12.25
N GLY A 76 -12.00 5.36 -12.63
CA GLY A 76 -13.32 5.89 -12.98
C GLY A 76 -13.78 5.24 -14.27
N GLY A 77 -14.91 4.55 -14.27
CA GLY A 77 -15.52 4.04 -15.49
C GLY A 77 -16.20 5.18 -16.26
N GLU A 78 -15.77 5.44 -17.50
CA GLU A 78 -16.53 6.31 -18.41
C GLU A 78 -16.89 5.58 -19.70
N GLY A 79 -18.19 5.26 -19.83
CA GLY A 79 -18.91 5.11 -21.10
C GLY A 79 -18.46 4.02 -22.07
N GLU A 80 -19.34 3.63 -22.99
CA GLU A 80 -18.99 2.71 -24.07
C GLU A 80 -17.77 3.22 -24.86
N GLY A 81 -16.63 2.53 -24.74
CA GLY A 81 -15.48 2.65 -25.64
C GLY A 81 -14.29 3.52 -25.19
N GLN A 82 -14.24 4.02 -23.95
CA GLN A 82 -13.04 4.72 -23.44
C GLN A 82 -12.44 4.02 -22.22
N MET A 83 -11.11 3.83 -22.19
CA MET A 83 -10.41 3.51 -20.94
C MET A 83 -10.52 4.74 -20.04
N GLY A 84 -11.39 4.67 -19.05
CA GLY A 84 -11.63 5.76 -18.12
C GLY A 84 -10.37 6.17 -17.35
N GLY A 85 -10.27 7.47 -17.05
CA GLY A 85 -9.11 8.07 -16.41
C GLY A 85 -8.86 7.54 -14.99
N LEU A 86 -7.60 7.59 -14.55
CA LEU A 86 -7.23 7.39 -13.15
C LEU A 86 -7.73 8.59 -12.31
N GLU A 87 -8.94 8.48 -11.77
CA GLU A 87 -9.59 9.56 -11.01
C GLU A 87 -8.95 9.74 -9.62
N TYR A 88 -8.40 8.67 -9.04
CA TYR A 88 -7.78 8.70 -7.72
C TYR A 88 -6.59 7.75 -7.64
N ILE A 89 -5.47 8.23 -7.10
CA ILE A 89 -4.32 7.41 -6.72
C ILE A 89 -3.74 7.88 -5.40
N ASN A 90 -3.38 6.93 -4.54
CA ASN A 90 -2.69 7.16 -3.29
C ASN A 90 -1.54 6.17 -3.14
N ALA A 91 -0.40 6.68 -2.67
CA ALA A 91 0.76 5.90 -2.32
C ALA A 91 1.27 6.34 -0.94
N ASP A 92 1.42 5.39 -0.04
CA ASP A 92 1.80 5.61 1.36
C ASP A 92 3.00 4.75 1.77
N VAL A 93 3.78 5.29 2.69
CA VAL A 93 4.65 4.54 3.58
C VAL A 93 3.97 4.49 4.94
N PHE A 94 4.01 3.34 5.61
CA PHE A 94 3.44 3.18 6.94
C PHE A 94 4.39 2.44 7.88
N TRP A 95 4.23 2.73 9.17
CA TRP A 95 4.83 2.00 10.27
C TRP A 95 3.71 1.54 11.20
N ARG A 96 3.75 0.28 11.65
CA ARG A 96 2.72 -0.30 12.51
C ARG A 96 3.33 -0.93 13.75
N TYR A 97 2.69 -0.70 14.88
CA TYR A 97 3.02 -1.25 16.19
C TYR A 97 2.00 -2.33 16.59
N TYR A 98 2.51 -3.46 17.05
CA TYR A 98 1.77 -4.65 17.48
C TYR A 98 1.95 -4.83 18.99
N PRO A 99 0.98 -4.40 19.82
CA PRO A 99 1.07 -4.50 21.28
C PRO A 99 1.16 -5.95 21.80
N SER A 100 0.75 -6.94 21.00
CA SER A 100 0.86 -8.37 21.35
C SER A 100 2.29 -8.92 21.26
N GLY A 101 3.24 -8.18 20.67
CA GLY A 101 4.60 -8.69 20.41
C GLY A 101 4.65 -9.76 19.31
N THR A 102 3.61 -9.83 18.48
CA THR A 102 3.51 -10.75 17.34
C THR A 102 3.26 -9.95 16.06
N PRO A 103 4.31 -9.46 15.38
CA PRO A 103 4.15 -8.69 14.15
C PRO A 103 3.34 -9.47 13.11
N LEU A 104 2.57 -8.77 12.28
CA LEU A 104 1.65 -9.32 11.27
C LEU A 104 0.42 -10.08 11.84
N GLN A 105 0.29 -10.22 13.17
CA GLN A 105 -0.84 -10.92 13.79
C GLN A 105 -1.38 -10.19 15.03
N GLY A 106 -2.70 -10.06 15.09
CA GLY A 106 -3.40 -9.43 16.22
C GLY A 106 -3.74 -7.97 15.93
N TRP A 107 -3.92 -7.20 16.99
CA TRP A 107 -4.21 -5.77 16.89
C TRP A 107 -2.96 -4.99 16.51
N MET A 108 -3.12 -3.92 15.74
CA MET A 108 -2.04 -3.03 15.36
C MET A 108 -2.48 -1.57 15.31
N PHE A 109 -1.57 -0.69 15.66
CA PHE A 109 -1.70 0.76 15.54
C PHE A 109 -0.64 1.28 14.58
N GLY A 110 -1.08 1.92 13.50
CA GLY A 110 -0.21 2.41 12.45
C GLY A 110 -0.23 3.93 12.34
N VAL A 111 0.90 4.46 11.88
CA VAL A 111 0.98 5.81 11.30
C VAL A 111 1.39 5.69 9.84
N LYS A 112 0.86 6.56 8.99
CA LYS A 112 1.14 6.56 7.56
C LYS A 112 1.37 7.97 7.05
N THR A 113 2.19 8.09 6.01
CA THR A 113 2.35 9.33 5.25
C THR A 113 2.56 9.02 3.78
N GLY A 114 2.14 9.92 2.91
CA GLY A 114 2.17 9.65 1.49
C GLY A 114 1.61 10.78 0.65
N ILE A 115 1.43 10.47 -0.62
CA ILE A 115 0.89 11.37 -1.62
C ILE A 115 -0.44 10.82 -2.12
N THR A 116 -1.41 11.70 -2.25
CA THR A 116 -2.71 11.43 -2.87
C THR A 116 -2.89 12.37 -4.04
N SER A 117 -3.21 11.85 -5.21
CA SER A 117 -3.58 12.64 -6.38
C SER A 117 -5.02 12.31 -6.74
N VAL A 118 -5.82 13.37 -6.90
CA VAL A 118 -7.21 13.29 -7.34
C VAL A 118 -7.31 14.05 -8.65
N ASP A 119 -7.88 13.43 -9.67
CA ASP A 119 -8.07 14.09 -10.95
C ASP A 119 -8.93 15.35 -10.76
N THR A 120 -8.61 16.41 -11.49
CA THR A 120 -9.21 17.76 -11.39
C THR A 120 -8.99 18.53 -10.07
N GLU A 121 -8.73 17.88 -8.93
CA GLU A 121 -8.49 18.58 -7.67
C GLU A 121 -7.00 18.83 -7.39
N GLY A 122 -6.11 17.91 -7.78
CA GLY A 122 -4.66 18.04 -7.67
C GLY A 122 -4.00 17.08 -6.68
N THR A 123 -2.75 17.39 -6.32
CA THR A 123 -1.89 16.53 -5.52
C THR A 123 -1.78 17.04 -4.08
N TYR A 124 -1.93 16.11 -3.14
CA TYR A 124 -1.92 16.34 -1.72
C TYR A 124 -0.85 15.48 -1.06
N TRP A 125 -0.07 16.08 -0.17
CA TRP A 125 0.67 15.32 0.83
C TRP A 125 -0.25 15.04 2.02
N GLY A 126 -0.12 13.86 2.61
CA GLY A 126 -0.93 13.50 3.75
C GLY A 126 -0.19 12.70 4.80
N TYR A 127 -0.72 12.76 6.01
CA TYR A 127 -0.35 11.88 7.10
C TYR A 127 -1.59 11.44 7.86
N GLY A 128 -1.51 10.29 8.51
CA GLY A 128 -2.66 9.68 9.14
C GLY A 128 -2.28 8.54 10.05
N PHE A 129 -3.32 7.84 10.50
CA PHE A 129 -3.18 6.65 11.31
C PHE A 129 -4.02 5.51 10.73
N ASP A 130 -3.75 4.30 11.17
CA ASP A 130 -4.60 3.13 11.00
C ASP A 130 -4.69 2.30 12.27
N PHE A 131 -5.85 1.70 12.47
CA PHE A 131 -6.10 0.70 13.50
C PHE A 131 -6.66 -0.53 12.80
N ASN A 132 -5.93 -1.63 12.88
CA ASN A 132 -6.29 -2.85 12.18
C ASN A 132 -6.16 -4.05 13.11
N ARG A 133 -6.76 -5.15 12.66
CA ARG A 133 -6.55 -6.48 13.20
C ARG A 133 -6.22 -7.43 12.07
N SER A 134 -5.20 -8.26 12.27
CA SER A 134 -4.79 -9.27 11.31
C SER A 134 -4.69 -10.67 11.91
N TRP A 135 -4.73 -11.65 11.01
CA TRP A 135 -4.58 -13.06 11.29
C TRP A 135 -3.65 -13.69 10.25
N LEU A 136 -2.75 -14.54 10.71
CA LEU A 136 -2.03 -15.49 9.88
C LEU A 136 -2.76 -16.84 9.99
N LEU A 137 -3.23 -17.34 8.86
CA LEU A 137 -4.08 -18.51 8.74
C LEU A 137 -3.39 -19.59 7.89
N GLY A 138 -3.99 -20.77 7.95
CA GLY A 138 -3.53 -21.95 7.22
C GLY A 138 -2.30 -22.60 7.84
N PRO A 139 -1.89 -23.76 7.30
CA PRO A 139 -0.65 -24.40 7.69
C PRO A 139 0.51 -23.43 7.47
N GLU A 140 1.42 -23.33 8.44
CA GLU A 140 2.60 -22.48 8.36
C GLU A 140 2.33 -20.96 8.35
N GLY A 141 1.09 -20.53 8.61
CA GLY A 141 0.75 -19.10 8.72
C GLY A 141 0.95 -18.30 7.43
N LYS A 142 0.86 -18.95 6.26
CA LYS A 142 1.11 -18.31 4.96
C LYS A 142 -0.03 -17.42 4.49
N PHE A 143 -1.25 -17.63 4.95
CA PHE A 143 -2.39 -16.85 4.48
C PHE A 143 -2.61 -15.66 5.42
N TYR A 144 -2.44 -14.45 4.92
CA TYR A 144 -2.72 -13.24 5.67
C TYR A 144 -4.16 -12.81 5.44
N MET A 145 -4.84 -12.43 6.51
CA MET A 145 -6.12 -11.74 6.46
C MET A 145 -6.09 -10.56 7.42
N GLY A 146 -6.56 -9.39 6.98
CA GLY A 146 -6.63 -8.21 7.84
C GLY A 146 -7.87 -7.37 7.58
N ILE A 147 -8.38 -6.78 8.65
CA ILE A 147 -9.46 -5.79 8.62
C ILE A 147 -9.02 -4.54 9.37
N GLY A 148 -9.57 -3.38 9.04
CA GLY A 148 -9.26 -2.18 9.78
C GLY A 148 -9.75 -0.90 9.16
N PHE A 149 -9.41 0.18 9.83
CA PHE A 149 -9.80 1.53 9.48
C PHE A 149 -8.64 2.48 9.75
N GLY A 150 -8.58 3.56 8.99
CA GLY A 150 -7.65 4.65 9.22
C GLY A 150 -8.21 5.95 8.69
N LEU A 151 -7.57 7.03 9.07
CA LEU A 151 -7.91 8.37 8.62
C LEU A 151 -6.63 9.09 8.25
N LYS A 152 -6.67 9.79 7.12
CA LYS A 152 -5.58 10.62 6.64
C LYS A 152 -6.03 12.06 6.55
N ARG A 153 -5.20 12.98 7.02
CA ARG A 153 -5.32 14.40 6.79
C ARG A 153 -4.48 14.80 5.60
N LEU A 154 -5.04 15.63 4.72
CA LEU A 154 -4.41 16.08 3.49
C LEU A 154 -4.01 17.55 3.57
N TYR A 155 -2.90 17.86 2.90
CA TYR A 155 -2.35 19.18 2.70
C TYR A 155 -2.01 19.33 1.23
N ARG A 156 -2.59 20.33 0.57
CA ARG A 156 -2.37 20.57 -0.84
C ARG A 156 -0.90 20.93 -1.10
N THR A 157 -0.26 20.23 -2.02
CA THR A 157 1.14 20.48 -2.38
C THR A 157 1.18 21.40 -3.59
N GLY A 158 1.05 22.72 -3.37
CA GLY A 158 1.16 23.78 -4.40
C GLY A 158 -0.13 24.13 -5.16
N GLY A 159 -0.16 25.33 -5.75
CA GLY A 159 -1.26 25.87 -6.57
C GLY A 159 -1.95 27.11 -5.98
N SER A 160 -2.41 28.03 -6.84
CA SER A 160 -3.15 29.24 -6.45
C SER A 160 -4.51 28.89 -5.84
N SER A 161 -4.86 29.58 -4.75
CA SER A 161 -6.08 29.41 -3.97
C SER A 161 -7.35 29.79 -4.76
N SER A 162 -7.84 28.91 -5.63
CA SER A 162 -9.20 29.01 -6.17
C SER A 162 -10.16 28.22 -5.27
N GLY A 163 -10.64 28.87 -4.20
CA GLY A 163 -11.94 28.67 -3.53
C GLY A 163 -12.42 27.29 -3.03
N TYR A 164 -11.78 26.18 -3.41
CA TYR A 164 -12.22 24.82 -3.11
C TYR A 164 -11.15 24.13 -2.25
N ASP A 165 -11.20 24.42 -0.97
CA ASP A 165 -10.38 23.82 0.08
C ASP A 165 -11.09 22.60 0.72
N SER A 166 -11.71 21.76 -0.13
CA SER A 166 -12.75 20.81 0.29
C SER A 166 -12.20 19.47 0.79
N LEU A 167 -11.11 18.94 0.20
CA LEU A 167 -10.62 17.60 0.56
C LEU A 167 -9.56 17.66 1.68
N ARG A 168 -10.03 17.74 2.91
CA ARG A 168 -9.16 17.83 4.11
C ARG A 168 -8.85 16.48 4.74
N TYR A 169 -9.76 15.51 4.60
CA TYR A 169 -9.64 14.19 5.22
C TYR A 169 -10.08 13.09 4.26
N ILE A 170 -9.32 11.99 4.24
CA ILE A 170 -9.69 10.77 3.52
C ILE A 170 -9.72 9.61 4.50
N PRO A 171 -10.86 8.94 4.67
CA PRO A 171 -10.91 7.67 5.38
C PRO A 171 -10.25 6.58 4.53
N THR A 172 -9.46 5.71 5.16
CA THR A 172 -8.87 4.53 4.54
C THR A 172 -9.46 3.30 5.19
N PHE A 173 -10.26 2.53 4.45
CA PHE A 173 -10.86 1.31 4.96
C PHE A 173 -10.12 0.08 4.44
N ARG A 174 -9.85 -0.86 5.35
CA ARG A 174 -9.45 -2.22 5.05
C ARG A 174 -10.66 -3.11 5.35
N ILE A 175 -11.52 -3.30 4.36
CA ILE A 175 -12.75 -4.10 4.50
C ILE A 175 -12.35 -5.56 4.75
N VAL A 176 -11.57 -6.14 3.84
CA VAL A 176 -10.83 -7.39 4.02
C VAL A 176 -9.63 -7.35 3.09
N ASN A 177 -8.41 -7.24 3.63
CA ASN A 177 -7.21 -7.53 2.84
C ASN A 177 -6.85 -8.99 3.02
N VAL A 178 -6.61 -9.69 1.91
CA VAL A 178 -6.06 -11.04 1.91
C VAL A 178 -4.69 -11.03 1.26
N GLY A 179 -3.80 -11.90 1.70
CA GLY A 179 -2.42 -11.87 1.25
C GLY A 179 -1.64 -13.14 1.54
N ILE A 180 -0.38 -13.12 1.14
CA ILE A 180 0.58 -14.19 1.39
C ILE A 180 1.71 -13.66 2.26
N ALA A 181 1.99 -14.41 3.34
CA ALA A 181 3.12 -14.20 4.22
C ALA A 181 4.27 -15.16 3.84
N PHE A 182 5.49 -14.62 3.72
CA PHE A 182 6.66 -15.39 3.29
C PHE A 182 7.92 -15.07 4.08
#